data_AF-A0A1B4LI55-F1
#
_entry.id   AF-A0A1B4LI55-F1
#
_cell.length_a   1.000
_cell.length_b   1.000
_cell.length_c   1.000
_cell.angle_alpha   90.00
_cell.angle_beta   90.00
_cell.angle_gamma   90.00
#
_symmetry.space_group_name_H-M   'P 1'
#
loop_
_entity.id
_entity.type
_entity.pdbx_description
1 polymer ?
#
loop_
_entity_poly.entity_id
_entity_poly.type
_entity_poly.pdbx_seq_one_letter_code
_entity_poly.pdbx_strand_id
1 'polypeptide(L)'
;MHSNHWSSFDPNDLDADDIDTDDLDTTVHLDVETGRIMFHAAWASAPNASPIAARHSVMLALDCDTMERYANLDEAARLRVHAMLHDSVQATLETLPDTGDEMTLTVELTDAMLDVARHLQ
;
A
#
# COMPACT_ATOMS: atom_id res chain seq x y z
N MET A 1 28.40 -15.33 37.82
CA MET A 1 26.99 -14.91 37.86
C MET A 1 26.84 -13.74 36.89
N HIS A 2 25.88 -13.83 35.95
CA HIS A 2 25.41 -12.78 35.01
C HIS A 2 26.44 -12.26 33.99
N SER A 3 26.15 -12.01 32.70
CA SER A 3 24.89 -11.58 32.06
C SER A 3 24.82 -11.99 30.58
N ASN A 4 23.59 -12.13 30.09
CA ASN A 4 23.24 -12.32 28.68
C ASN A 4 23.37 -10.95 27.97
N HIS A 5 24.20 -10.84 26.93
CA HIS A 5 24.29 -9.61 26.14
C HIS A 5 23.29 -9.68 24.98
N TRP A 6 22.13 -9.06 25.19
CA TRP A 6 21.16 -8.73 24.17
C TRP A 6 21.79 -7.70 23.22
N SER A 7 22.07 -8.10 21.97
CA SER A 7 22.51 -7.16 20.93
C SER A 7 21.36 -6.22 20.61
N SER A 8 21.41 -5.01 21.16
CA SER A 8 20.52 -3.92 20.79
C SER A 8 20.82 -3.55 19.35
N PHE A 9 19.85 -3.70 18.46
CA PHE A 9 19.91 -3.14 17.11
C PHE A 9 19.92 -1.61 17.24
N ASP A 10 20.99 -0.99 16.75
CA ASP A 10 21.13 0.46 16.67
C ASP A 10 20.49 0.92 15.35
N PRO A 11 19.38 1.68 15.37
CA PRO A 11 18.66 2.07 14.17
C PRO A 11 19.30 3.26 13.42
N ASN A 12 20.51 3.69 13.78
CA ASN A 12 21.09 4.94 13.28
C ASN A 12 22.12 4.77 12.13
N ASP A 13 22.18 3.60 11.49
CA ASP A 13 23.12 3.32 10.38
C ASP A 13 22.43 3.11 9.01
N LEU A 14 21.21 3.63 8.86
CA LEU A 14 20.58 3.74 7.54
C LEU A 14 20.83 5.16 7.03
N ASP A 15 21.83 5.27 6.16
CA ASP A 15 22.07 6.42 5.29
C ASP A 15 20.80 6.63 4.46
N ALA A 16 19.92 7.49 4.99
CA ALA A 16 18.66 7.87 4.41
C ALA A 16 18.99 8.84 3.26
N ASP A 17 19.15 8.27 2.06
CA ASP A 17 18.96 9.04 0.84
C ASP A 17 17.50 9.52 0.86
N ASP A 18 17.38 10.81 1.12
CA ASP A 18 16.25 11.73 1.18
C ASP A 18 15.10 11.35 0.22
N ILE A 19 14.31 10.34 0.57
CA ILE A 19 12.92 10.27 0.10
C ILE A 19 12.20 11.30 0.96
N ASP A 20 12.01 12.49 0.38
CA ASP A 20 11.11 13.53 0.87
C ASP A 20 9.73 12.89 1.10
N THR A 21 9.54 12.40 2.32
CA THR A 21 8.30 11.77 2.83
C THR A 21 7.50 12.81 3.61
N ASP A 22 7.74 14.09 3.33
CA ASP A 22 6.92 15.17 3.85
C ASP A 22 5.55 15.10 3.15
N ASP A 23 4.51 14.80 3.93
CA ASP A 23 3.08 14.85 3.60
C ASP A 23 2.36 13.60 3.04
N LEU A 24 2.92 12.37 3.13
CA LEU A 24 2.08 11.18 2.93
C LEU A 24 1.40 10.80 4.25
N ASP A 25 0.27 11.45 4.55
CA ASP A 25 -0.61 11.22 5.71
C ASP A 25 -1.24 9.81 5.66
N THR A 26 -0.38 8.80 5.86
CA THR A 26 -0.73 7.39 5.72
C THR A 26 -1.41 6.94 7.00
N THR A 27 -2.72 7.10 7.04
CA THR A 27 -3.51 6.67 8.20
C THR A 27 -3.87 5.19 8.06
N VAL A 28 -3.58 4.41 9.10
CA VAL A 28 -3.95 2.98 9.17
C VAL A 28 -5.07 2.79 10.18
N HIS A 29 -6.17 2.19 9.75
CA HIS A 29 -7.29 1.82 10.60
C HIS A 29 -7.43 0.31 10.66
N LEU A 30 -7.56 -0.24 11.87
CA LEU A 30 -7.92 -1.64 12.09
C LEU A 30 -9.35 -1.70 12.64
N ASP A 31 -10.25 -2.30 11.89
CA ASP A 31 -11.58 -2.64 12.35
C ASP A 31 -11.54 -4.00 13.06
N VAL A 32 -11.56 -3.97 14.39
CA VAL A 32 -11.43 -5.17 15.23
C VAL A 32 -12.67 -6.05 15.23
N GLU A 33 -13.83 -5.54 14.81
CA GLU A 33 -15.06 -6.33 14.68
C GLU A 33 -15.04 -7.22 13.43
N THR A 34 -14.56 -6.68 12.31
CA THR A 34 -14.52 -7.37 11.01
C THR A 34 -13.16 -8.00 10.70
N GLY A 35 -12.09 -7.60 11.41
CA GLY A 35 -10.73 -8.05 11.14
C GLY A 35 -10.10 -7.40 9.90
N ARG A 36 -10.62 -6.25 9.48
CA ARG A 36 -10.17 -5.52 8.28
C ARG A 36 -9.20 -4.42 8.63
N ILE A 37 -8.17 -4.29 7.82
CA ILE A 37 -7.15 -3.25 7.91
C ILE A 37 -7.30 -2.34 6.70
N MET A 38 -7.37 -1.04 6.94
CA MET A 38 -7.59 -0.01 5.94
C MET A 38 -6.41 0.97 5.95
N PHE A 39 -5.74 1.13 4.82
CA PHE A 39 -4.64 2.07 4.63
C PHE A 39 -5.11 3.22 3.75
N HIS A 40 -5.05 4.43 4.28
CA HIS A 40 -5.31 5.65 3.51
C HIS A 40 -3.99 6.17 2.95
N ALA A 41 -3.94 6.50 1.66
CA ALA A 41 -2.78 7.12 1.04
C ALA A 41 -3.20 8.06 -0.08
N ALA A 42 -2.46 9.17 -0.27
CA ALA A 42 -2.61 9.99 -1.45
C ALA A 42 -2.20 9.20 -2.70
N TRP A 43 -2.95 9.34 -3.80
CA TRP A 43 -2.62 8.65 -5.04
C TRP A 43 -1.47 9.35 -5.77
N ALA A 44 -0.28 8.76 -5.69
CA ALA A 44 0.86 9.20 -6.48
C ALA A 44 0.62 8.89 -7.97
N SER A 45 0.27 9.92 -8.73
CA SER A 45 0.07 9.78 -10.16
C SER A 45 1.40 9.84 -10.93
N ALA A 46 1.49 9.14 -12.06
CA ALA A 46 2.66 9.22 -12.93
C ALA A 46 2.96 10.69 -13.33
N PRO A 47 4.21 11.07 -13.61
CA PRO A 47 4.59 12.47 -13.89
C PRO A 47 3.90 13.08 -15.13
N ASN A 48 3.28 12.24 -15.97
CA ASN A 48 2.48 12.62 -17.14
C ASN A 48 0.97 12.39 -16.95
N ALA A 49 0.54 11.99 -15.76
CA ALA A 49 -0.86 11.78 -15.46
C ALA A 49 -1.60 13.12 -15.38
N SER A 50 -2.89 13.09 -15.70
CA SER A 50 -3.75 14.25 -15.55
C SER A 50 -3.67 14.80 -14.12
N PRO A 51 -3.58 16.12 -13.90
CA PRO A 51 -3.55 16.71 -12.55
C PRO A 51 -4.81 16.40 -11.72
N ILE A 52 -5.84 15.80 -12.33
CA ILE A 52 -7.03 15.27 -11.66
C ILE A 52 -6.70 13.99 -10.88
N ALA A 53 -5.88 13.08 -11.42
CA ALA A 53 -5.50 11.83 -10.76
C ALA A 53 -4.74 12.08 -9.44
N ALA A 54 -3.99 13.18 -9.38
CA ALA A 54 -3.23 13.61 -8.20
C ALA A 54 -4.11 14.15 -7.05
N ARG A 55 -5.43 14.28 -7.24
CA ARG A 55 -6.38 14.76 -6.22
C ARG A 55 -7.09 13.64 -5.47
N HIS A 56 -6.94 12.40 -5.90
CA HIS A 56 -7.67 11.29 -5.30
C HIS A 56 -6.84 10.64 -4.20
N SER A 57 -7.53 10.21 -3.15
CA SER A 57 -6.94 9.35 -2.12
C SER A 57 -7.39 7.91 -2.35
N VAL A 58 -6.52 6.96 -2.04
CA VAL A 58 -6.82 5.53 -2.11
C VAL A 58 -6.88 4.97 -0.70
N MET A 59 -7.93 4.19 -0.45
CA MET A 59 -8.13 3.44 0.76
C MET A 59 -7.99 1.95 0.42
N LEU A 60 -6.85 1.38 0.77
CA LEU A 60 -6.59 -0.05 0.58
C LEU A 60 -7.16 -0.83 1.76
N ALA A 61 -8.15 -1.68 1.52
CA ALA A 61 -8.71 -2.58 2.51
C ALA A 61 -8.19 -4.01 2.32
N LEU A 62 -7.79 -4.66 3.40
CA LEU A 62 -7.38 -6.06 3.42
C LEU A 62 -7.71 -6.72 4.76
N ASP A 63 -8.07 -7.99 4.72
CA ASP A 63 -8.26 -8.79 5.93
C ASP A 63 -6.90 -9.15 6.57
N CYS A 64 -6.88 -9.39 7.88
CA CYS A 64 -5.65 -9.78 8.61
C CYS A 64 -4.98 -11.02 7.99
N ASP A 65 -5.74 -12.05 7.62
CA ASP A 65 -5.20 -13.25 6.97
C ASP A 65 -4.52 -12.92 5.63
N THR A 66 -5.13 -12.02 4.85
CA THR A 66 -4.57 -11.55 3.57
C THR A 66 -3.30 -10.73 3.81
N MET A 67 -3.23 -9.93 4.88
CA MET A 67 -2.01 -9.23 5.28
C MET A 67 -0.88 -10.20 5.63
N GLU A 68 -1.16 -11.25 6.40
CA GLU A 68 -0.17 -12.27 6.72
C GLU A 68 0.36 -12.97 5.46
N ARG A 69 -0.53 -13.28 4.51
CA ARG A 69 -0.13 -13.86 3.22
C ARG A 69 0.70 -12.89 2.39
N TYR A 70 0.36 -11.61 2.39
CA TYR A 70 1.12 -10.55 1.72
C TYR A 70 2.53 -10.41 2.31
N ALA A 71 2.66 -10.42 3.64
CA ALA A 71 3.96 -10.36 4.32
C ALA A 71 4.87 -11.55 3.97
N ASN A 72 4.28 -12.72 3.72
CA ASN A 72 4.97 -13.94 3.30
C ASN A 72 5.28 -14.01 1.79
N LEU A 73 5.01 -12.96 1.02
CA LEU A 73 5.43 -12.87 -0.38
C LEU A 73 6.90 -12.47 -0.49
N ASP A 74 7.59 -13.00 -1.50
CA ASP A 74 8.90 -12.50 -1.94
C ASP A 74 8.76 -11.09 -2.54
N GLU A 75 9.87 -10.34 -2.55
CA GLU A 75 9.92 -8.96 -3.06
C GLU A 75 9.35 -8.84 -4.48
N ALA A 76 9.74 -9.76 -5.38
CA ALA A 76 9.22 -9.78 -6.75
C ALA A 76 7.69 -9.97 -6.81
N ALA A 77 7.12 -10.79 -5.93
CA ALA A 77 5.68 -11.00 -5.88
C ALA A 77 4.97 -9.77 -5.28
N ARG A 78 5.55 -9.11 -4.27
CA ARG A 78 5.01 -7.85 -3.73
C ARG A 78 4.98 -6.75 -4.79
N LEU A 79 6.06 -6.60 -5.57
CA LEU A 79 6.11 -5.63 -6.68
C LEU A 79 5.02 -5.89 -7.73
N ARG A 80 4.73 -7.16 -8.03
CA ARG A 80 3.60 -7.52 -8.92
C ARG A 80 2.25 -7.16 -8.32
N VAL A 81 2.04 -7.39 -7.01
CA VAL A 81 0.81 -6.95 -6.32
C VAL A 81 0.66 -5.44 -6.40
N HIS A 82 1.74 -4.68 -6.14
CA HIS A 82 1.73 -3.23 -6.28
C HIS A 82 1.36 -2.79 -7.70
N ALA A 83 1.93 -3.43 -8.73
CA ALA A 83 1.60 -3.13 -10.13
C ALA A 83 0.12 -3.43 -10.44
N MET A 84 -0.42 -4.55 -9.97
CA MET A 84 -1.83 -4.90 -10.15
C MET A 84 -2.78 -3.95 -9.42
N LEU A 85 -2.45 -3.56 -8.19
CA LEU A 85 -3.22 -2.54 -7.44
C LEU A 85 -3.19 -1.21 -8.18
N HIS A 86 -2.04 -0.81 -8.71
CA HIS A 86 -1.92 0.43 -9.46
C HIS A 86 -2.74 0.42 -10.74
N ASP A 87 -2.67 -0.66 -11.52
CA ASP A 87 -3.49 -0.82 -12.72
C ASP A 87 -4.99 -0.77 -12.39
N SER A 88 -5.42 -1.44 -11.31
CA SER A 88 -6.82 -1.43 -10.87
C SER A 88 -7.30 -0.05 -10.44
N VAL A 89 -6.50 0.68 -9.66
CA VAL A 89 -6.83 2.06 -9.25
C VAL A 89 -6.89 2.96 -10.47
N GLN A 90 -5.90 2.87 -11.36
CA GLN A 90 -5.81 3.70 -12.57
C GLN A 90 -7.01 3.46 -13.49
N ALA A 91 -7.34 2.20 -13.77
CA ALA A 91 -8.50 1.85 -14.59
C ALA A 91 -9.81 2.37 -13.95
N THR A 92 -9.92 2.33 -12.63
CA THR A 92 -11.09 2.88 -11.92
C THR A 92 -11.15 4.40 -12.08
N LEU A 93 -10.04 5.10 -11.86
CA LEU A 93 -9.93 6.56 -12.03
C LEU A 93 -10.31 7.01 -13.44
N GLU A 94 -9.89 6.27 -14.47
CA GLU A 94 -10.21 6.56 -15.87
C GLU A 94 -11.71 6.43 -16.20
N THR A 95 -12.48 5.71 -15.39
CA THR A 95 -13.93 5.56 -15.55
C THR A 95 -14.75 6.59 -14.78
N LEU A 96 -14.14 7.31 -13.84
CA LEU A 96 -14.86 8.29 -13.02
C LEU A 96 -15.15 9.57 -13.83
N PRO A 97 -16.33 10.16 -13.64
CA PRO A 97 -16.64 11.45 -14.25
C PRO A 97 -15.75 12.55 -13.64
N ASP A 98 -15.26 13.44 -14.50
CA ASP A 98 -14.49 14.62 -14.08
C ASP A 98 -15.42 15.66 -13.42
N THR A 99 -15.75 15.44 -12.15
CA THR A 99 -16.61 16.35 -11.37
C THR A 99 -15.80 17.44 -10.64
N GLY A 100 -14.48 17.33 -10.61
CA GLY A 100 -13.57 18.26 -9.93
C GLY A 100 -13.47 18.09 -8.41
N ASP A 101 -14.20 17.15 -7.83
CA ASP A 101 -14.19 16.85 -6.39
C ASP A 101 -13.08 15.86 -6.01
N GLU A 102 -12.49 16.04 -4.82
CA GLU A 102 -11.63 15.03 -4.21
C GLU A 102 -12.48 13.80 -3.82
N MET A 103 -12.04 12.62 -4.26
CA MET A 103 -12.74 11.37 -3.99
C MET A 103 -11.78 10.35 -3.38
N THR A 104 -12.27 9.60 -2.39
CA THR A 104 -11.56 8.45 -1.81
C THR A 104 -11.99 7.17 -2.52
N LEU A 105 -11.05 6.48 -3.16
CA LEU A 105 -11.27 5.20 -3.82
C LEU A 105 -10.96 4.06 -2.86
N THR A 106 -11.94 3.22 -2.57
CA THR A 106 -11.71 2.00 -1.79
C THR A 106 -11.34 0.85 -2.73
N VAL A 107 -10.18 0.25 -2.50
CA VAL A 107 -9.70 -0.91 -3.25
C VAL A 107 -9.42 -2.05 -2.27
N GLU A 108 -9.89 -3.24 -2.59
CA GLU A 108 -9.68 -4.43 -1.77
C GLU A 108 -8.53 -5.26 -2.33
N LEU A 109 -7.53 -5.55 -1.50
CA LEU A 109 -6.53 -6.56 -1.82
C LEU A 109 -7.08 -7.93 -1.44
N THR A 110 -7.23 -8.81 -2.43
CA THR A 110 -7.84 -10.13 -2.24
C THR A 110 -6.81 -11.25 -2.30
N ASP A 111 -7.15 -12.38 -1.69
CA ASP A 111 -6.36 -13.62 -1.77
C ASP A 111 -6.07 -14.06 -3.21
N ALA A 112 -7.04 -13.90 -4.11
CA ALA A 112 -6.87 -14.25 -5.53
C ALA A 112 -5.78 -13.40 -6.21
N MET A 113 -5.68 -12.10 -5.86
CA MET A 113 -4.61 -11.24 -6.36
C MET A 113 -3.24 -11.68 -5.84
N LEU A 114 -3.15 -12.09 -4.58
CA LEU A 114 -1.92 -12.64 -4.00
C LEU A 114 -1.52 -13.94 -4.71
N ASP A 115 -2.48 -14.82 -4.99
CA ASP A 115 -2.22 -16.06 -5.69
C ASP A 115 -1.73 -15.80 -7.12
N VAL A 116 -2.38 -14.91 -7.88
CA VAL A 116 -1.90 -14.51 -9.21
C VAL A 116 -0.46 -13.97 -9.14
N ALA A 117 -0.15 -13.10 -8.17
CA ALA A 117 1.20 -12.54 -8.00
C ALA A 117 2.28 -13.62 -7.76
N ARG A 118 1.93 -14.69 -7.04
CA ARG A 118 2.81 -15.83 -6.76
C ARG A 118 3.02 -16.75 -7.95
N HIS A 119 2.00 -16.94 -8.80
CA HIS A 119 2.04 -17.90 -9.90
C HIS A 119 2.66 -17.35 -11.19
N LEU A 120 2.88 -16.04 -11.30
CA LEU A 120 3.54 -15.39 -12.45
C LEU A 120 5.08 -15.50 -12.40
N GLN A 121 5.61 -16.64 -11.96
CA GLN A 121 7.06 -16.94 -11.89
C GLN A 121 7.64 -17.35 -13.23
#